data_AF-A0A6C0DS63-F1
#
_entry.id   AF-A0A6C0DS63-F1
#
_cell.length_a   1.000
_cell.length_b   1.000
_cell.length_c   1.000
_cell.angle_alpha   90.00
_cell.angle_beta   90.00
_cell.angle_gamma   90.00
#
_symmetry.space_group_name_H-M   'P 1'
#
loop_
_entity.id
_entity.type
_entity.pdbx_description
1 polymer ?
#
loop_
_entity_poly.entity_id
_entity_poly.type
_entity_poly.pdbx_seq_one_letter_code
_entity_poly.pdbx_strand_id
1 'polypeptide(L)'
;MSTDNNSSQEFKVNGFTRERDDVCSYNNEYRESVGPGRYAVTNLVPDRNVVIPQSLSNPTITAAEGFGFDMKGIDQDSVLRNNPTLEGRSRCPLRVQSRPFTTVPFMGRGRGNQELESKLQQSEFVRTGRECGTVSETFFESQFVPLIQHLQSNIQNPKNLVPEVAAAGWIRGGIPSRQYVRDLNC
;
A
#
# COMPACT_ATOMS: atom_id res chain seq x y z
N MET A 1 -28.27 -1.11 61.94
CA MET A 1 -28.89 0.11 62.50
C MET A 1 -30.29 0.19 61.93
N SER A 2 -31.27 -0.46 62.59
CA SER A 2 -32.67 -0.24 62.23
C SER A 2 -33.05 1.13 62.76
N THR A 3 -33.47 2.02 61.88
CA THR A 3 -34.19 3.21 62.28
C THR A 3 -35.59 2.75 62.64
N ASP A 4 -35.79 2.43 63.92
CA ASP A 4 -37.12 2.24 64.47
C ASP A 4 -37.78 3.63 64.48
N ASN A 5 -38.38 3.98 63.35
CA ASN A 5 -39.22 5.16 63.24
C ASN A 5 -40.37 4.97 64.21
N ASN A 6 -40.32 5.70 65.33
CA ASN A 6 -41.42 5.82 66.28
C ASN A 6 -42.58 6.56 65.60
N SER A 7 -43.26 5.89 64.67
CA SER A 7 -44.52 6.35 64.10
C SER A 7 -45.61 6.01 65.09
N SER A 8 -46.28 7.03 65.63
CA SER A 8 -47.51 6.89 66.38
C SER A 8 -48.52 6.08 65.57
N GLN A 9 -48.68 4.80 65.89
CA GLN A 9 -49.64 3.91 65.24
C GLN A 9 -51.06 4.41 65.56
N GLU A 10 -51.85 4.73 64.54
CA GLU A 10 -53.24 5.16 64.69
C GLU A 10 -54.11 4.00 65.18
N PHE A 11 -54.81 4.18 66.32
CA PHE A 11 -55.64 3.13 66.91
C PHE A 11 -56.88 2.85 66.06
N LYS A 12 -57.00 1.63 65.52
CA LYS A 12 -58.12 1.21 64.67
C LYS A 12 -59.19 0.51 65.50
N VAL A 13 -60.38 1.11 65.59
CA VAL A 13 -61.53 0.64 66.40
C VAL A 13 -62.02 -0.77 66.01
N ASN A 14 -61.84 -1.17 64.75
CA ASN A 14 -62.24 -2.48 64.23
C ASN A 14 -61.04 -3.38 63.87
N GLY A 15 -59.83 -3.05 64.34
CA GLY A 15 -58.65 -3.88 64.14
C GLY A 15 -58.61 -5.05 65.13
N PHE A 16 -58.02 -6.16 64.73
CA PHE A 16 -57.67 -7.21 65.69
C PHE A 16 -56.66 -6.65 66.70
N THR A 17 -56.93 -6.85 68.00
CA THR A 17 -56.13 -6.27 69.10
C THR A 17 -55.15 -7.26 69.73
N ARG A 18 -55.01 -8.46 69.16
CA ARG A 18 -54.07 -9.46 69.66
C ARG A 18 -52.65 -9.02 69.32
N GLU A 19 -51.70 -9.28 70.22
CA GLU A 19 -50.29 -8.90 70.03
C GLU A 19 -49.70 -9.48 68.74
N ARG A 20 -50.11 -10.69 68.34
CA ARG A 20 -49.63 -11.35 67.11
C ARG A 20 -50.18 -10.71 65.82
N ASP A 21 -51.29 -9.99 65.91
CA ASP A 21 -51.92 -9.28 64.78
C ASP A 21 -51.39 -7.85 64.63
N ASP A 22 -50.52 -7.40 65.54
CA ASP A 22 -49.78 -6.14 65.38
C ASP A 22 -48.79 -6.26 64.21
N VAL A 23 -48.72 -5.22 63.39
CA VAL A 23 -47.82 -5.11 62.24
C VAL A 23 -46.37 -5.32 62.67
N CYS A 24 -45.98 -4.83 63.86
CA CYS A 24 -44.64 -5.03 64.40
C CYS A 24 -44.35 -6.52 64.66
N SER A 25 -45.26 -7.22 65.36
CA SER A 25 -45.11 -8.64 65.67
C SER A 25 -45.13 -9.51 64.41
N TYR A 26 -46.07 -9.26 63.50
CA TYR A 26 -46.16 -9.96 62.22
C TYR A 26 -44.89 -9.80 61.39
N ASN A 27 -44.34 -8.57 61.30
CA ASN A 27 -43.11 -8.32 60.57
C ASN A 27 -41.89 -9.01 61.19
N ASN A 28 -41.82 -9.10 62.52
CA ASN A 28 -40.75 -9.83 63.19
C ASN A 28 -40.87 -11.34 62.95
N GLU A 29 -42.05 -11.93 63.10
CA GLU A 29 -42.29 -13.36 62.84
C GLU A 29 -42.01 -13.70 61.36
N TYR A 30 -42.43 -12.84 60.43
CA TYR A 30 -42.12 -12.99 59.01
C TYR A 30 -40.61 -12.92 58.74
N ARG A 31 -39.89 -11.97 59.36
CA ARG A 31 -38.43 -11.86 59.21
C ARG A 31 -37.69 -13.05 59.77
N GLU A 32 -38.14 -13.61 60.90
CA GLU A 32 -37.58 -14.82 61.49
C GLU A 32 -37.85 -16.04 60.63
N SER A 33 -39.08 -16.18 60.11
CA SER A 33 -39.47 -17.28 59.23
C SER A 33 -38.70 -17.27 57.91
N VAL A 34 -38.41 -16.09 57.34
CA VAL A 34 -37.70 -15.95 56.05
C VAL A 34 -36.18 -15.89 56.25
N GLY A 35 -35.71 -15.66 57.47
CA GLY A 35 -34.30 -15.48 57.84
C GLY A 35 -33.30 -16.45 57.18
N PRO A 36 -33.43 -17.78 57.36
CA PRO A 36 -32.46 -18.73 56.83
C PRO A 36 -32.46 -18.82 55.30
N GLY A 37 -33.63 -18.70 54.65
CA GLY A 37 -33.73 -18.70 53.19
C GLY A 37 -33.21 -17.41 52.56
N ARG A 38 -33.32 -16.29 53.28
CA ARG A 38 -32.89 -14.97 52.79
C ARG A 38 -31.40 -14.92 52.51
N TYR A 39 -30.56 -15.47 53.39
CA TYR A 39 -29.11 -15.48 53.20
C TYR A 39 -28.69 -16.20 51.91
N ALA A 40 -29.39 -17.27 51.54
CA ALA A 40 -29.09 -18.07 50.35
C ALA A 40 -29.42 -17.34 49.02
N VAL A 41 -30.35 -16.38 49.05
CA VAL A 41 -30.78 -15.63 47.85
C VAL A 41 -30.28 -14.18 47.82
N THR A 42 -29.80 -13.64 48.94
CA THR A 42 -29.25 -12.29 48.99
C THR A 42 -27.84 -12.25 48.45
N ASN A 43 -27.58 -11.32 47.53
CA ASN A 43 -26.22 -10.92 47.20
C ASN A 43 -25.60 -10.24 48.43
N LEU A 44 -24.52 -10.84 48.97
CA LEU A 44 -23.78 -10.33 50.13
C LEU A 44 -22.80 -9.21 49.77
N VAL A 45 -22.63 -8.91 48.48
CA VAL A 45 -21.82 -7.79 48.02
C VAL A 45 -22.57 -6.47 48.32
N PRO A 46 -22.03 -5.58 49.17
CA PRO A 46 -22.64 -4.30 49.47
C PRO A 46 -22.65 -3.38 48.24
N ASP A 47 -23.60 -2.44 48.21
CA ASP A 47 -23.72 -1.48 47.12
C ASP A 47 -22.46 -0.60 47.02
N ARG A 48 -21.86 -0.57 45.83
CA ARG A 48 -20.64 0.18 45.52
C ARG A 48 -20.77 1.66 45.85
N ASN A 49 -21.94 2.26 45.61
CA ASN A 49 -22.16 3.69 45.87
C ASN A 49 -22.03 4.06 47.35
N VAL A 50 -22.21 3.09 48.24
CA VAL A 50 -22.05 3.27 49.70
C VAL A 50 -20.60 2.99 50.11
N VAL A 51 -19.99 1.95 49.55
CA VAL A 51 -18.64 1.50 49.97
C VAL A 51 -17.53 2.41 49.47
N ILE A 52 -17.60 2.90 48.22
CA ILE A 52 -16.55 3.78 47.68
C ILE A 52 -16.31 5.03 48.56
N PRO A 53 -17.32 5.87 48.87
CA PRO A 53 -17.06 7.07 49.67
C PRO A 53 -16.55 6.75 51.07
N GLN A 54 -17.01 5.65 51.68
CA GLN A 54 -16.51 5.16 52.97
C GLN A 54 -15.06 4.67 52.91
N SER A 55 -14.66 4.05 51.80
CA SER A 55 -13.27 3.62 51.59
C SER A 55 -12.35 4.81 51.28
N LEU A 56 -12.81 5.78 50.47
CA LEU A 56 -12.06 7.00 50.17
C LEU A 56 -11.82 7.87 51.40
N SER A 57 -12.73 7.86 52.40
CA SER A 57 -12.52 8.55 53.67
C SER A 57 -11.47 7.88 54.58
N ASN A 58 -11.08 6.64 54.30
CA ASN A 58 -10.14 5.87 55.11
C ASN A 58 -8.85 5.57 54.33
N PRO A 59 -7.72 6.26 54.61
CA PRO A 59 -6.49 6.11 53.82
C PRO A 59 -5.81 4.73 53.98
N THR A 60 -6.24 3.93 54.95
CA THR A 60 -5.75 2.57 55.20
C THR A 60 -6.45 1.51 54.36
N ILE A 61 -7.54 1.86 53.67
CA ILE A 61 -8.33 0.93 52.87
C ILE A 61 -8.19 1.32 51.41
N THR A 62 -7.60 0.45 50.59
CA THR A 62 -7.60 0.63 49.14
C THR A 62 -8.99 0.33 48.60
N ALA A 63 -9.68 1.35 48.11
CA ALA A 63 -10.97 1.22 47.43
C ALA A 63 -10.79 0.43 46.12
N ALA A 64 -11.01 -0.88 46.16
CA ALA A 64 -11.12 -1.71 44.96
C ALA A 64 -12.61 -1.88 44.62
N GLU A 65 -12.97 -1.72 43.35
CA GLU A 65 -14.35 -1.82 42.88
C GLU A 65 -14.94 -3.26 42.86
N GLY A 66 -14.28 -4.20 43.55
CA GLY A 66 -14.59 -5.63 43.49
C GLY A 66 -14.07 -6.28 42.22
N PHE A 67 -14.22 -7.61 42.12
CA PHE A 67 -13.96 -8.35 40.89
C PHE A 67 -15.28 -8.53 40.13
N GLY A 68 -15.34 -8.06 38.89
CA GLY A 68 -16.51 -8.21 38.01
C GLY A 68 -17.29 -6.93 37.79
N PHE A 69 -18.41 -7.03 37.07
CA PHE A 69 -19.28 -5.89 36.73
C PHE A 69 -20.42 -5.79 37.75
N ASP A 70 -20.75 -4.57 38.16
CA ASP A 70 -21.86 -4.32 39.08
C ASP A 70 -23.18 -4.72 38.41
N MET A 71 -23.90 -5.66 39.00
CA MET A 71 -25.17 -6.20 38.51
C MET A 71 -26.20 -5.12 38.18
N LYS A 72 -26.21 -4.00 38.92
CA LYS A 72 -27.14 -2.89 38.67
C LYS A 72 -26.75 -2.03 37.46
N GLY A 73 -25.47 -2.03 37.09
CA GLY A 73 -24.91 -1.25 35.98
C GLY A 73 -24.51 -2.08 34.76
N ILE A 74 -24.73 -3.40 34.77
CA ILE A 74 -24.32 -4.30 33.68
C ILE A 74 -24.85 -3.81 32.33
N ASP A 75 -26.09 -3.34 32.26
CA ASP A 75 -26.67 -2.91 30.98
C ASP A 75 -26.00 -1.64 30.45
N GLN A 76 -25.68 -0.68 31.31
CA GLN A 76 -25.00 0.55 30.92
C GLN A 76 -23.56 0.26 30.48
N ASP A 77 -22.84 -0.58 31.23
CA ASP A 77 -21.49 -1.03 30.88
C ASP A 77 -21.49 -1.86 29.59
N SER A 78 -22.47 -2.74 29.43
CA SER A 78 -22.67 -3.54 28.22
C SER A 78 -22.99 -2.66 27.02
N VAL A 79 -23.75 -1.58 27.17
CA VAL A 79 -23.97 -0.60 26.10
C VAL A 79 -22.66 0.10 25.75
N LEU A 80 -21.91 0.61 26.73
CA LEU A 80 -20.63 1.28 26.46
C LEU A 80 -19.61 0.37 25.77
N ARG A 81 -19.66 -0.93 26.03
CA ARG A 81 -18.76 -1.91 25.42
C ARG A 81 -19.33 -2.49 24.13
N ASN A 82 -20.57 -2.90 24.08
CA ASN A 82 -21.07 -3.70 22.96
C ASN A 82 -21.80 -2.86 21.91
N ASN A 83 -22.11 -1.59 22.20
CA ASN A 83 -22.84 -0.76 21.25
C ASN A 83 -21.97 -0.43 20.02
N PRO A 84 -22.38 -0.88 18.82
CA PRO A 84 -21.65 -0.62 17.58
C PRO A 84 -21.72 0.84 17.11
N THR A 85 -22.62 1.66 17.67
CA THR A 85 -22.79 3.07 17.26
C THR A 85 -21.83 4.02 17.97
N LEU A 86 -21.04 3.53 18.93
CA LEU A 86 -19.99 4.32 19.58
C LEU A 86 -18.76 4.39 18.67
N GLU A 87 -18.39 5.61 18.28
CA GLU A 87 -17.22 5.93 17.44
C GLU A 87 -15.94 5.26 17.96
N GLY A 88 -15.14 4.68 17.04
CA GLY A 88 -13.86 4.03 17.37
C GLY A 88 -13.93 2.53 17.70
N ARG A 89 -15.13 1.92 17.66
CA ARG A 89 -15.34 0.51 18.02
C ARG A 89 -15.73 -0.41 16.87
N SER A 90 -15.43 -0.02 15.62
CA SER A 90 -15.38 -1.02 14.54
C SER A 90 -14.39 -2.09 15.00
N ARG A 91 -14.84 -3.35 15.10
CA ARG A 91 -13.99 -4.50 15.48
C ARG A 91 -13.00 -4.84 14.36
N CYS A 92 -12.47 -3.84 13.68
CA CYS A 92 -11.29 -4.00 12.85
C CYS A 92 -10.15 -4.38 13.80
N PRO A 93 -9.50 -5.53 13.58
CA PRO A 93 -8.28 -5.85 14.30
C PRO A 93 -7.30 -4.71 14.07
N LEU A 94 -6.97 -3.96 15.13
CA LEU A 94 -5.88 -3.01 15.09
C LEU A 94 -4.62 -3.82 14.84
N ARG A 95 -4.13 -3.83 13.60
CA ARG A 95 -2.82 -4.37 13.28
C ARG A 95 -1.81 -3.41 13.89
N VAL A 96 -1.36 -3.72 15.11
CA VAL A 96 -0.31 -2.98 15.83
C VAL A 96 1.05 -3.22 15.16
N GLN A 97 1.14 -2.91 13.87
CA GLN A 97 2.41 -2.84 13.18
C GLN A 97 2.89 -1.39 13.28
N SER A 98 4.13 -1.23 13.72
CA SER A 98 4.80 0.06 13.59
C SER A 98 4.76 0.50 12.14
N ARG A 99 4.75 1.81 11.93
CA ARG A 99 4.91 2.38 10.59
C ARG A 99 6.20 1.80 9.97
N PRO A 100 6.25 1.53 8.66
CA PRO A 100 7.46 1.03 8.01
C PRO A 100 8.68 1.93 8.18
N PHE A 101 8.48 3.20 8.55
CA PHE A 101 9.53 4.17 8.84
C PHE A 101 9.41 4.70 10.28
N THR A 102 10.53 4.66 11.00
CA THR A 102 10.63 5.11 12.41
C THR A 102 10.64 6.63 12.54
N THR A 103 11.18 7.35 11.55
CA THR A 103 11.35 8.81 11.54
C THR A 103 11.08 9.39 10.16
N VAL A 104 11.06 10.72 10.05
CA VAL A 104 10.94 11.44 8.78
C VAL A 104 12.29 11.35 8.05
N PRO A 105 12.32 10.93 6.77
CA PRO A 105 13.55 10.89 5.98
C PRO A 105 14.04 12.31 5.63
N PHE A 106 15.30 12.45 5.26
CA PHE A 106 15.88 13.74 4.85
C PHE A 106 15.16 14.34 3.63
N MET A 107 14.52 15.50 3.81
CA MET A 107 13.72 16.19 2.77
C MET A 107 14.48 17.27 2.00
N GLY A 108 15.79 17.44 2.22
CA GLY A 108 16.55 18.58 1.69
C GLY A 108 16.69 18.64 0.16
N ARG A 109 16.38 17.55 -0.57
CA ARG A 109 16.38 17.51 -2.04
C ARG A 109 15.04 17.91 -2.66
N GLY A 110 14.01 18.15 -1.85
CA GLY A 110 12.67 18.48 -2.31
C GLY A 110 11.97 17.33 -3.03
N ARG A 111 10.83 17.63 -3.66
CA ARG A 111 9.98 16.65 -4.37
C ARG A 111 10.58 16.18 -5.70
N GLY A 112 11.50 16.96 -6.29
CA GLY A 112 11.97 16.77 -7.66
C GLY A 112 10.88 17.03 -8.71
N ASN A 113 11.27 17.08 -9.98
CA ASN A 113 10.36 17.12 -11.12
C ASN A 113 10.60 15.86 -11.97
N GLN A 114 9.69 14.90 -11.89
CA GLN A 114 9.86 13.58 -12.51
C GLN A 114 9.98 13.66 -14.04
N GLU A 115 9.24 14.58 -14.68
CA GLU A 115 9.27 14.76 -16.14
C GLU A 115 10.62 15.31 -16.61
N LEU A 116 11.14 16.31 -15.88
CA LEU A 116 12.45 16.89 -16.18
C LEU A 116 13.56 15.87 -15.95
N GLU A 117 13.54 15.17 -14.81
CA GLU A 117 14.53 14.16 -14.46
C GLU A 117 14.52 13.00 -15.46
N SER A 118 13.35 12.53 -15.89
CA SER A 118 13.23 11.49 -16.91
C SER A 118 13.88 11.95 -18.22
N LYS A 119 13.61 13.18 -18.65
CA LYS A 119 14.19 13.75 -19.88
C LYS A 119 15.71 13.99 -19.79
N LEU A 120 16.23 14.27 -18.59
CA LEU A 120 17.67 14.44 -18.37
C LEU A 120 18.40 13.10 -18.25
N GLN A 121 17.79 12.11 -17.59
CA GLN A 121 18.39 10.79 -17.40
C GLN A 121 18.31 9.93 -18.66
N GLN A 122 17.22 10.03 -19.40
CA GLN A 122 17.01 9.30 -20.64
C GLN A 122 17.32 10.24 -21.80
N SER A 123 18.44 9.98 -22.48
CA SER A 123 18.73 10.65 -23.75
C SER A 123 17.63 10.34 -24.75
N GLU A 124 17.22 11.34 -25.53
CA GLU A 124 16.40 11.08 -26.71
C GLU A 124 17.20 10.22 -27.69
N PHE A 125 16.61 9.10 -28.11
CA PHE A 125 17.20 8.29 -29.18
C PHE A 125 17.05 9.01 -30.51
N VAL A 126 18.04 9.83 -30.85
CA VAL A 126 18.13 10.45 -32.17
C VAL A 126 18.56 9.39 -33.17
N ARG A 127 17.60 8.71 -33.80
CA ARG A 127 17.81 7.87 -34.99
C ARG A 127 17.64 8.70 -36.26
N THR A 128 18.30 9.85 -36.33
CA THR A 128 18.42 10.53 -37.62
C THR A 128 19.30 9.65 -38.51
N GLY A 129 18.77 9.25 -39.66
CA GLY A 129 19.60 8.66 -40.70
C GLY A 129 20.69 9.64 -41.07
N ARG A 130 21.83 9.14 -41.55
CA ARG A 130 22.87 9.99 -42.11
C ARG A 130 22.24 10.90 -43.17
N GLU A 131 22.49 12.20 -43.06
CA GLU A 131 22.00 13.17 -44.03
C GLU A 131 22.52 12.81 -45.43
N CYS A 132 21.61 12.67 -46.40
CA CYS A 132 22.00 12.42 -47.79
C CYS A 132 22.79 13.63 -48.29
N GLY A 133 24.08 13.45 -48.58
CA GLY A 133 24.93 14.53 -49.10
C GLY A 133 26.05 14.99 -48.18
N THR A 134 26.45 14.19 -47.18
CA THR A 134 27.75 14.44 -46.56
C THR A 134 28.84 14.37 -47.62
N VAL A 135 29.70 15.38 -47.67
CA VAL A 135 30.71 15.62 -48.72
C VAL A 135 31.58 14.38 -48.99
N SER A 136 31.75 13.49 -48.02
CA SER A 136 32.51 12.24 -48.17
C SER A 136 31.81 11.10 -48.92
N GLU A 137 30.51 11.16 -49.19
CA GLU A 137 29.77 10.13 -49.97
C GLU A 137 29.68 10.46 -51.45
N THR A 138 30.02 11.70 -51.84
CA THR A 138 30.00 12.12 -53.24
C THR A 138 31.33 11.82 -53.91
N PHE A 139 31.30 11.41 -55.18
CA PHE A 139 32.51 11.30 -55.98
C PHE A 139 33.16 12.67 -56.15
N PHE A 140 34.45 12.78 -55.83
CA PHE A 140 35.24 13.98 -56.12
C PHE A 140 35.96 13.81 -57.44
N GLU A 141 35.61 14.64 -58.43
CA GLU A 141 36.26 14.62 -59.74
C GLU A 141 37.77 14.85 -59.69
N SER A 142 38.26 15.51 -58.63
CA SER A 142 39.68 15.84 -58.43
C SER A 142 40.43 14.89 -57.48
N GLN A 143 39.85 13.74 -57.10
CA GLN A 143 40.53 12.78 -56.21
C GLN A 143 41.77 12.15 -56.87
N PHE A 144 41.76 12.04 -58.20
CA PHE A 144 42.86 11.47 -58.96
C PHE A 144 43.55 12.56 -59.78
N VAL A 145 44.88 12.47 -59.85
CA VAL A 145 45.64 13.29 -60.79
C VAL A 145 45.29 12.82 -62.20
N PRO A 146 44.73 13.69 -63.07
CA PRO A 146 44.40 13.29 -64.42
C PRO A 146 45.68 12.89 -65.16
N LEU A 147 45.57 11.87 -66.01
CA LEU A 147 46.67 11.48 -66.88
C LEU A 147 47.01 12.63 -67.83
N ILE A 148 48.29 12.79 -68.14
CA ILE A 148 48.74 13.69 -69.21
C ILE A 148 47.97 13.34 -70.48
N GLN A 149 47.42 14.34 -71.18
CA GLN A 149 46.49 14.16 -72.31
C GLN A 149 46.95 13.10 -73.34
N HIS A 150 48.24 13.11 -73.66
CA HIS A 150 48.85 12.15 -74.59
C HIS A 150 48.81 10.70 -74.07
N LEU A 151 48.99 10.49 -72.76
CA LEU A 151 48.90 9.17 -72.15
C LEU A 151 47.43 8.73 -72.04
N GLN A 152 46.52 9.64 -71.72
CA GLN A 152 45.09 9.34 -71.65
C GLN A 152 44.54 8.86 -72.99
N SER A 153 44.85 9.57 -74.09
CA SER A 153 44.36 9.20 -75.43
C SER A 153 44.96 7.91 -75.97
N ASN A 154 46.17 7.55 -75.53
CA ASN A 154 46.88 6.37 -76.03
C ASN A 154 46.64 5.12 -75.18
N ILE A 155 46.89 5.19 -73.87
CA ILE A 155 46.90 4.02 -72.97
C ILE A 155 45.48 3.60 -72.60
N GLN A 156 44.54 4.51 -72.38
CA GLN A 156 43.17 4.14 -72.01
C GLN A 156 42.32 3.71 -73.21
N ASN A 157 42.81 3.90 -74.44
CA ASN A 157 42.10 3.49 -75.65
C ASN A 157 42.38 2.00 -75.94
N PRO A 158 41.38 1.10 -75.80
CA PRO A 158 41.58 -0.33 -76.01
C PRO A 158 42.01 -0.66 -77.45
N LYS A 159 41.74 0.22 -78.43
CA LYS A 159 42.20 0.05 -79.81
C LYS A 159 43.72 0.04 -79.94
N ASN A 160 44.45 0.64 -78.99
CA ASN A 160 45.91 0.73 -79.04
C ASN A 160 46.62 -0.38 -78.26
N LEU A 161 45.94 -1.00 -77.28
CA LEU A 161 46.54 -2.01 -76.41
C LEU A 161 46.00 -3.42 -76.64
N VAL A 162 44.71 -3.54 -76.98
CA VAL A 162 44.05 -4.83 -77.12
C VAL A 162 43.98 -5.19 -78.60
N PRO A 163 44.75 -6.18 -79.07
CA PRO A 163 44.84 -6.52 -80.49
C PRO A 163 43.52 -7.00 -81.10
N GLU A 164 42.64 -7.63 -80.30
CA GLU A 164 41.28 -8.05 -80.71
C GLU A 164 40.39 -6.86 -81.09
N VAL A 165 40.58 -5.73 -80.43
CA VAL A 165 39.82 -4.49 -80.66
C VAL A 165 40.49 -3.64 -81.74
N ALA A 166 41.82 -3.74 -81.86
CA ALA A 166 42.62 -3.03 -82.85
C ALA A 166 42.35 -3.50 -84.28
N ALA A 167 42.21 -4.82 -84.47
CA ALA A 167 41.98 -5.43 -85.78
C ALA A 167 40.84 -6.45 -85.72
N ALA A 168 39.76 -6.18 -86.46
CA ALA A 168 38.66 -7.12 -86.62
C ALA A 168 39.18 -8.40 -87.28
N GLY A 169 39.06 -9.54 -86.59
CA GLY A 169 39.53 -10.84 -87.05
C GLY A 169 40.87 -11.30 -86.46
N TRP A 170 41.48 -10.55 -85.55
CA TRP A 170 42.64 -11.04 -84.80
C TRP A 170 42.23 -12.11 -83.79
N ILE A 171 42.85 -13.30 -83.86
CA ILE A 171 42.55 -14.46 -83.00
C ILE A 171 43.78 -14.80 -82.15
N ARG A 172 43.59 -14.92 -80.82
CA ARG A 172 44.65 -15.38 -79.90
C ARG A 172 45.06 -16.81 -80.26
N GLY A 173 46.36 -17.02 -80.47
CA GLY A 173 46.90 -18.29 -80.94
C GLY A 173 47.14 -18.37 -82.46
N GLY A 174 46.74 -17.32 -83.19
CA GLY A 174 46.95 -17.20 -84.63
C GLY A 174 46.00 -18.07 -85.45
N ILE A 175 45.84 -17.71 -86.71
CA ILE A 175 45.16 -18.53 -87.71
C ILE A 175 46.25 -19.28 -88.49
N PRO A 176 46.15 -20.62 -88.68
CA PRO A 176 47.12 -21.33 -89.50
C PRO A 176 47.13 -20.75 -90.91
N SER A 177 48.32 -20.48 -91.45
CA SER A 177 48.51 -19.75 -92.72
C SER A 177 47.70 -20.32 -93.88
N ARG A 178 47.51 -21.65 -93.92
CA ARG A 178 46.68 -22.33 -94.92
C ARG A 178 45.19 -21.96 -94.87
N GLN A 179 44.65 -21.74 -93.67
CA GLN A 179 43.25 -21.36 -93.50
C GLN A 179 43.04 -19.87 -93.80
N TYR A 180 44.02 -19.04 -93.45
CA TYR A 180 43.99 -17.62 -93.80
C TYR A 180 43.98 -17.38 -95.32
N VAL A 181 44.81 -18.12 -96.07
CA VAL A 181 44.82 -18.04 -97.55
C VAL A 181 43.51 -18.57 -98.17
N ARG A 182 42.88 -19.56 -97.54
CA ARG A 182 41.58 -20.08 -97.97
C ARG A 182 40.49 -19.02 -97.83
N ASP A 183 40.46 -18.33 -96.69
CA ASP A 183 39.43 -17.32 -96.38
C ASP A 183 39.64 -15.99 -97.13
N LEU A 184 40.85 -15.72 -97.65
CA LEU A 184 41.18 -14.57 -98.49
C LEU A 184 40.71 -14.68 -99.95
N ASN A 185 40.56 -15.91 -100.46
CA ASN A 185 40.31 -16.20 -101.88
C ASN A 185 38.84 -16.58 -102.18
N CYS A 186 37.94 -16.37 -101.23
CA CYS A 186 36.51 -16.61 -101.36
C CYS A 186 35.69 -15.34 -101.16
#